data_AF-A0A1C9WB05-F1
#
_entry.id   AF-A0A1C9WB05-F1
#
_cell.length_a   1.000
_cell.length_b   1.000
_cell.length_c   1.000
_cell.angle_alpha   90.00
_cell.angle_beta   90.00
_cell.angle_gamma   90.00
#
_symmetry.space_group_name_H-M   'P 1'
#
loop_
_entity.id
_entity.type
_entity.pdbx_description
1 polymer ?
#
loop_
_entity_poly.entity_id
_entity_poly.type
_entity_poly.pdbx_seq_one_letter_code
_entity_poly.pdbx_strand_id
1 'polypeptide(L)'
;MSRHRLALLWVLLVSLLPACSLMPTQQQALEGFPSDAVENARQQSEQLEHLQTLGGATTAQQQQIRQLQNSLRQFERNAIHTASRLEKQDDWHGAERVLQVATDVLPGSRALNTARQQFSERRQLREERVRMELAIQRGEQLLNEAEAYQRLQQLKGPDMLTWLELKNFHRKCRGTAQALEDHARRALQREDYALATRGLKVARQLYGNDLLHEADQREKIDQQLALANRHLGQPKRQVASSSPKKDHRVPVQELQQALDAGDLLSARQHLNQLQQKSPQDPQLLPLQSQFRTQLNARVEAAIKRGNDLYSEGKIERAVEIWREAKVLDPDNSELLTNIARAEKVLENLKALSASPEGDR
;
A
#
# COMPACT_ATOMS: atom_id res chain seq x y z
N MET A 1 8.20 37.99 65.97
CA MET A 1 8.26 36.62 66.53
C MET A 1 7.16 35.77 65.90
N SER A 2 7.49 34.82 65.01
CA SER A 2 6.70 33.60 64.75
C SER A 2 7.27 32.78 63.58
N ARG A 3 8.57 32.47 63.62
CA ARG A 3 9.21 31.46 62.74
C ARG A 3 8.89 30.04 63.23
N HIS A 4 7.64 29.63 63.38
CA HIS A 4 7.31 28.26 63.86
C HIS A 4 6.01 27.65 63.31
N ARG A 5 5.51 28.06 62.13
CA ARG A 5 4.27 27.46 61.57
C ARG A 5 4.35 26.91 60.15
N LEU A 6 5.55 26.71 59.61
CA LEU A 6 5.74 26.14 58.26
C LEU A 6 6.58 24.85 58.22
N ALA A 7 7.01 24.33 59.38
CA ALA A 7 7.95 23.20 59.46
C ALA A 7 7.29 21.85 59.81
N LEU A 8 5.95 21.74 59.81
CA LEU A 8 5.25 20.53 60.29
C LEU A 8 4.36 19.84 59.26
N LEU A 9 4.42 20.25 57.99
CA LEU A 9 3.68 19.61 56.88
C LEU A 9 4.58 18.98 55.81
N TRP A 10 5.89 18.88 56.06
CA TRP A 10 6.87 18.33 55.11
C TRP A 10 7.52 17.00 55.53
N VAL A 11 7.13 16.43 56.67
CA VAL A 11 7.73 15.19 57.20
C VAL A 11 6.80 13.95 57.08
N LEU A 12 5.58 14.12 56.56
CA LEU A 12 4.59 13.03 56.43
C LEU A 12 4.36 12.56 54.98
N LEU A 13 5.29 12.86 54.06
CA LEU A 13 5.14 12.54 52.63
C LEU A 13 6.40 11.90 52.03
N VAL A 14 7.16 11.13 52.84
CA VAL A 14 8.37 10.40 52.40
C VAL A 14 8.23 8.87 52.53
N SER A 15 7.07 8.36 52.98
CA SER A 15 6.95 6.94 53.38
C SER A 15 6.13 6.05 52.44
N LEU A 16 5.91 6.41 51.18
CA LEU A 16 5.17 5.57 50.24
C LEU A 16 5.64 5.76 48.79
N LEU A 17 6.80 5.20 48.44
CA LEU A 17 7.03 4.71 47.08
C LEU A 17 7.64 3.32 47.15
N PRO A 18 7.09 2.36 46.38
CA PRO A 18 7.39 0.95 46.52
C PRO A 18 8.85 0.68 46.14
N ALA A 19 9.47 -0.25 46.86
CA ALA A 19 10.61 -0.98 46.34
C ALA A 19 10.19 -1.55 44.97
N CYS A 20 10.71 -0.98 43.89
CA CYS A 20 10.71 -1.62 42.59
C CYS A 20 11.54 -2.91 42.75
N SER A 21 10.85 -3.99 43.12
CA SER A 21 11.33 -5.34 42.94
C SER A 21 11.86 -5.45 41.51
N LEU A 22 13.10 -5.93 41.37
CA LEU A 22 13.67 -6.35 40.10
C LEU A 22 12.63 -7.24 39.39
N MET A 23 11.96 -6.67 38.38
CA MET A 23 11.34 -7.48 37.34
C MET A 23 12.49 -8.26 36.70
N PRO A 24 12.51 -9.60 36.75
CA PRO A 24 13.46 -10.35 35.97
C PRO A 24 13.28 -9.88 34.52
N THR A 25 14.36 -9.41 33.91
CA THR A 25 14.41 -9.08 32.49
C THR A 25 13.92 -10.31 31.75
N GLN A 26 12.65 -10.29 31.35
CA GLN A 26 12.05 -11.34 30.56
C GLN A 26 12.91 -11.43 29.31
N GLN A 27 13.73 -12.49 29.22
CA GLN A 27 14.61 -12.73 28.09
C GLN A 27 13.74 -12.65 26.84
N GLN A 28 13.92 -11.59 26.06
CA GLN A 28 13.20 -11.43 24.81
C GLN A 28 13.74 -12.50 23.88
N ALA A 29 13.06 -13.64 23.85
CA ALA A 29 13.29 -14.67 22.86
C ALA A 29 13.10 -14.01 21.49
N LEU A 30 14.19 -13.94 20.73
CA LEU A 30 14.12 -13.47 19.36
C LEU A 30 13.42 -14.55 18.54
N GLU A 31 12.41 -14.13 17.80
CA GLU A 31 11.67 -15.05 16.94
C GLU A 31 12.62 -15.68 15.90
N GLY A 32 12.62 -17.01 15.83
CA GLY A 32 13.55 -17.77 14.98
C GLY A 32 14.94 -18.01 15.60
N PHE A 33 15.17 -17.65 16.86
CA PHE A 33 16.39 -17.96 17.60
C PHE A 33 16.14 -18.92 18.77
N PRO A 34 17.14 -19.72 19.16
CA PRO A 34 17.17 -20.36 20.47
C PRO A 34 16.99 -19.34 21.59
N SER A 35 16.31 -19.72 22.68
CA SER A 35 16.00 -18.82 23.80
C SER A 35 17.25 -18.24 24.49
N ASP A 36 18.39 -18.91 24.37
CA ASP A 36 19.68 -18.54 24.94
C ASP A 36 20.63 -17.86 23.95
N ALA A 37 20.29 -17.77 22.66
CA ALA A 37 21.22 -17.30 21.63
C ALA A 37 21.70 -15.85 21.84
N VAL A 38 20.81 -14.97 22.29
CA VAL A 38 21.12 -13.56 22.60
C VAL A 38 22.07 -13.46 23.78
N GLU A 39 21.81 -14.23 24.83
CA GLU A 39 22.62 -14.23 26.05
C GLU A 39 24.01 -14.84 25.79
N ASN A 40 24.05 -15.95 25.05
CA ASN A 40 25.31 -16.57 24.62
C ASN A 40 26.15 -15.60 23.78
N ALA A 41 25.53 -14.86 22.84
CA ALA A 41 26.24 -13.88 22.03
C ALA A 41 26.79 -12.71 22.86
N ARG A 42 26.04 -12.24 23.88
CA ARG A 42 26.50 -11.21 24.82
C ARG A 42 27.74 -11.68 25.59
N GLN A 43 27.66 -12.85 26.22
CA GLN A 43 28.77 -13.43 26.97
C GLN A 43 30.00 -13.66 26.10
N GLN A 44 29.83 -14.15 24.87
CA GLN A 44 30.92 -14.33 23.91
C GLN A 44 31.55 -13.00 23.49
N SER A 45 30.77 -11.93 23.36
CA SER A 45 31.27 -10.59 23.04
C SER A 45 32.11 -10.02 24.18
N GLU A 46 31.61 -10.08 25.41
CA GLU A 46 32.33 -9.62 26.62
C GLU A 46 33.63 -10.41 26.82
N GLN A 47 33.58 -11.73 26.62
CA GLN A 47 34.77 -12.58 26.70
C GLN A 47 35.80 -12.23 25.63
N LEU A 48 35.36 -11.95 24.40
CA LEU A 48 36.23 -11.54 23.32
C LEU A 48 36.91 -10.20 23.62
N GLU A 49 36.16 -9.24 24.15
CA GLU A 49 36.69 -7.93 24.54
C GLU A 49 37.74 -8.08 25.66
N HIS A 50 37.46 -8.86 26.69
CA HIS A 50 38.43 -9.12 27.76
C HIS A 50 39.72 -9.78 27.25
N LEU A 51 39.62 -10.75 26.35
CA LEU A 51 40.79 -11.41 25.76
C LEU A 51 41.61 -10.46 24.86
N GLN A 52 40.98 -9.46 24.26
CA GLN A 52 41.67 -8.47 23.41
C GLN A 52 42.41 -7.40 24.22
N THR A 53 42.03 -7.14 25.47
CA THR A 53 42.72 -6.18 26.34
C THR A 53 43.97 -6.74 26.99
N LEU A 54 44.09 -8.07 27.10
CA LEU A 54 45.27 -8.77 27.61
C LEU A 54 46.39 -8.77 26.54
N GLY A 55 47.31 -7.82 26.61
CA GLY A 55 48.45 -7.75 25.69
C GLY A 55 49.30 -9.03 25.71
N GLY A 56 49.60 -9.59 24.54
CA GLY A 56 50.46 -10.77 24.38
C GLY A 56 49.73 -12.12 24.47
N ALA A 57 48.75 -12.36 23.60
CA ALA A 57 47.96 -13.60 23.60
C ALA A 57 48.78 -14.86 23.28
N THR A 58 48.69 -15.86 24.15
CA THR A 58 49.21 -17.23 23.93
C THR A 58 48.54 -17.89 22.73
N THR A 59 49.15 -18.94 22.15
CA THR A 59 48.58 -19.68 21.02
C THR A 59 47.18 -20.23 21.31
N ALA A 60 46.95 -20.69 22.55
CA ALA A 60 45.64 -21.16 22.99
C ALA A 60 44.59 -20.02 23.01
N GLN A 61 44.96 -18.86 23.57
CA GLN A 61 44.09 -17.67 23.58
C GLN A 61 43.80 -17.17 22.16
N GLN A 62 44.78 -17.20 21.25
CA GLN A 62 44.58 -16.85 19.84
C GLN A 62 43.60 -17.79 19.13
N GLN A 63 43.59 -19.08 19.48
CA GLN A 63 42.61 -20.02 18.94
C GLN A 63 41.22 -19.75 19.50
N GLN A 64 41.10 -19.45 20.78
CA GLN A 64 39.83 -19.09 21.42
C GLN A 64 39.25 -17.79 20.87
N ILE A 65 40.07 -16.75 20.67
CA ILE A 65 39.67 -15.49 20.00
C ILE A 65 39.07 -15.79 18.62
N ARG A 66 39.73 -16.66 17.83
CA ARG A 66 39.23 -17.04 16.49
C ARG A 66 37.89 -17.78 16.56
N GLN A 67 37.70 -18.66 17.55
CA GLN A 67 36.43 -19.36 17.76
C GLN A 67 35.30 -18.40 18.14
N LEU A 68 35.55 -17.49 19.08
CA LEU A 68 34.57 -16.47 19.48
C LEU A 68 34.20 -15.56 18.30
N GLN A 69 35.19 -15.08 17.55
CA GLN A 69 34.93 -14.27 16.34
C GLN A 69 34.11 -15.03 15.29
N ASN A 70 34.30 -16.34 15.14
CA ASN A 70 33.51 -17.14 14.21
C ASN A 70 32.06 -17.31 14.69
N SER A 71 31.87 -17.59 15.99
CA SER A 71 30.54 -17.70 16.61
C SER A 71 29.75 -16.41 16.49
N LEU A 72 30.36 -15.26 16.83
CA LEU A 72 29.73 -13.95 16.72
C LEU A 72 29.38 -13.60 15.27
N ARG A 73 30.27 -13.90 14.30
CA ARG A 73 29.96 -13.73 12.87
C ARG A 73 28.81 -14.61 12.40
N GLN A 74 28.63 -15.79 12.98
CA GLN A 74 27.49 -16.66 12.68
C GLN A 74 26.19 -16.08 13.27
N PHE A 75 26.23 -15.57 14.50
CA PHE A 75 25.10 -14.86 15.10
C PHE A 75 24.68 -13.64 14.25
N GLU A 76 25.63 -12.81 13.81
CA GLU A 76 25.37 -11.68 12.91
C GLU A 76 24.65 -12.11 11.63
N ARG A 77 25.16 -13.14 10.94
CA ARG A 77 24.56 -13.67 9.70
C ARG A 77 23.15 -14.17 9.94
N ASN A 78 22.93 -14.89 11.03
CA ASN A 78 21.61 -15.42 11.37
C ASN A 78 20.62 -14.30 11.68
N ALA A 79 21.04 -13.23 12.35
CA ALA A 79 20.19 -12.06 12.64
C ALA A 79 19.77 -11.34 11.35
N ILE A 80 20.74 -11.07 10.47
CA ILE A 80 20.47 -10.44 9.17
C ILE A 80 19.56 -11.31 8.30
N HIS A 81 19.81 -12.62 8.27
CA HIS A 81 19.00 -13.57 7.49
C HIS A 81 17.56 -13.66 8.03
N THR A 82 17.41 -13.74 9.36
CA THR A 82 16.10 -13.81 10.01
C THR A 82 15.31 -12.53 9.79
N ALA A 83 15.93 -11.37 9.95
CA ALA A 83 15.31 -10.09 9.65
C ALA A 83 14.87 -10.00 8.17
N SER A 84 15.72 -10.45 7.24
CA SER A 84 15.39 -10.49 5.81
C SER A 84 14.24 -11.45 5.49
N ARG A 85 14.10 -12.55 6.24
CA ARG A 85 12.98 -13.49 6.11
C ARG A 85 11.68 -12.86 6.62
N LEU A 86 11.71 -12.21 7.78
CA LEU A 86 10.56 -11.50 8.35
C LEU A 86 10.11 -10.35 7.43
N GLU A 87 11.06 -9.60 6.85
CA GLU A 87 10.78 -8.59 5.83
C GLU A 87 10.01 -9.17 4.62
N LYS A 88 10.42 -10.33 4.10
CA LYS A 88 9.73 -11.02 3.00
C LYS A 88 8.34 -11.54 3.39
N GLN A 89 8.08 -11.73 4.68
CA GLN A 89 6.79 -12.12 5.24
C GLN A 89 5.91 -10.90 5.57
N ASP A 90 6.31 -9.70 5.18
CA ASP A 90 5.70 -8.42 5.55
C ASP A 90 5.68 -8.14 7.08
N ASP A 91 6.44 -8.89 7.88
CA ASP A 91 6.66 -8.59 9.31
C ASP A 91 7.85 -7.64 9.49
N TRP A 92 7.61 -6.38 9.14
CA TRP A 92 8.58 -5.30 9.29
C TRP A 92 8.93 -5.02 10.75
N HIS A 93 8.00 -5.24 11.69
CA HIS A 93 8.26 -4.97 13.10
C HIS A 93 9.13 -6.07 13.74
N GLY A 94 8.87 -7.34 13.42
CA GLY A 94 9.73 -8.46 13.82
C GLY A 94 11.15 -8.29 13.27
N ALA A 95 11.29 -7.94 11.99
CA ALA A 95 12.59 -7.69 11.37
C ALA A 95 13.38 -6.57 12.09
N GLU A 96 12.71 -5.47 12.43
CA GLU A 96 13.30 -4.38 13.21
C GLU A 96 13.78 -4.85 14.58
N ARG A 97 12.95 -5.59 15.32
CA ARG A 97 13.30 -6.10 16.66
C ARG A 97 14.53 -7.01 16.60
N VAL A 98 14.62 -7.90 15.63
CA VAL A 98 15.79 -8.79 15.45
C VAL A 98 17.07 -7.98 15.23
N LEU A 99 17.05 -7.00 14.31
CA LEU A 99 18.22 -6.17 14.03
C LEU A 99 18.58 -5.26 15.21
N GLN A 100 17.59 -4.71 15.90
CA GLN A 100 17.82 -3.86 17.08
C GLN A 100 18.51 -4.65 18.19
N VAL A 101 17.95 -5.78 18.60
CA VAL A 101 18.55 -6.63 19.65
C VAL A 101 19.94 -7.10 19.25
N ALA A 102 20.13 -7.52 17.99
CA ALA A 102 21.45 -7.96 17.52
C ALA A 102 22.48 -6.82 17.56
N THR A 103 22.12 -5.60 17.15
CA THR A 103 22.98 -4.41 17.24
C THR A 103 23.25 -4.03 18.70
N ASP A 104 22.28 -4.17 19.61
CA ASP A 104 22.47 -3.88 21.03
C ASP A 104 23.45 -4.88 21.68
N VAL A 105 23.44 -6.14 21.24
CA VAL A 105 24.42 -7.16 21.67
C VAL A 105 25.81 -6.89 21.07
N LEU A 106 25.88 -6.50 19.80
CA LEU A 106 27.14 -6.28 19.07
C LEU A 106 27.21 -4.86 18.47
N PRO A 107 27.36 -3.81 19.29
CA PRO A 107 27.29 -2.41 18.84
C PRO A 107 28.41 -2.04 17.85
N GLY A 108 29.57 -2.68 17.97
CA GLY A 108 30.71 -2.49 17.07
C GLY A 108 30.60 -3.22 15.71
N SER A 109 29.56 -4.05 15.51
CA SER A 109 29.42 -4.84 14.29
C SER A 109 29.06 -3.96 13.08
N ARG A 110 30.02 -3.79 12.17
CA ARG A 110 29.77 -3.07 10.90
C ARG A 110 28.68 -3.75 10.08
N ALA A 111 28.64 -5.09 10.05
CA ALA A 111 27.66 -5.84 9.28
C ALA A 111 26.22 -5.59 9.77
N LEU A 112 26.00 -5.65 11.08
CA LEU A 112 24.68 -5.39 11.66
C LEU A 112 24.26 -3.93 11.50
N ASN A 113 25.18 -2.99 11.71
CA ASN A 113 24.90 -1.56 11.52
C ASN A 113 24.53 -1.23 10.07
N THR A 114 25.26 -1.77 9.09
CA THR A 114 24.91 -1.64 7.67
C THR A 114 23.55 -2.28 7.37
N ALA A 115 23.29 -3.48 7.89
CA ALA A 115 22.01 -4.17 7.68
C ALA A 115 20.83 -3.37 8.25
N ARG A 116 20.98 -2.79 9.46
CA ARG A 116 19.98 -1.93 10.10
C ARG A 116 19.72 -0.65 9.31
N GLN A 117 20.77 0.01 8.82
CA GLN A 117 20.62 1.19 7.97
C GLN A 117 19.86 0.86 6.68
N GLN A 118 20.29 -0.16 5.95
CA GLN A 118 19.63 -0.58 4.71
C GLN A 118 18.19 -1.04 4.94
N PHE A 119 17.92 -1.72 6.06
CA PHE A 119 16.56 -2.09 6.45
C PHE A 119 15.70 -0.85 6.72
N SER A 120 16.21 0.15 7.44
CA SER A 120 15.49 1.40 7.69
C SER A 120 15.11 2.12 6.39
N GLU A 121 16.03 2.17 5.42
CA GLU A 121 15.77 2.74 4.10
C GLU A 121 14.65 1.97 3.36
N ARG A 122 14.72 0.64 3.31
CA ARG A 122 13.68 -0.19 2.68
C ARG A 122 12.32 -0.06 3.37
N ARG A 123 12.30 -0.03 4.71
CA ARG A 123 11.08 0.15 5.49
C ARG A 123 10.45 1.51 5.23
N GLN A 124 11.24 2.58 5.22
CA GLN A 124 10.74 3.92 4.89
C GLN A 124 10.13 3.96 3.49
N LEU A 125 10.78 3.34 2.49
CA LEU A 125 10.22 3.23 1.14
C LEU A 125 8.89 2.46 1.11
N ARG A 126 8.78 1.35 1.85
CA ARG A 126 7.54 0.58 1.98
C ARG A 126 6.44 1.40 2.63
N GLU A 127 6.73 2.08 3.73
CA GLU A 127 5.81 2.94 4.46
C GLU A 127 5.29 4.08 3.58
N GLU A 128 6.16 4.72 2.79
CA GLU A 128 5.76 5.75 1.85
C GLU A 128 4.84 5.22 0.74
N ARG A 129 5.12 4.02 0.20
CA ARG A 129 4.24 3.38 -0.79
C ARG A 129 2.86 3.07 -0.21
N VAL A 130 2.81 2.47 0.99
CA VAL A 130 1.54 2.15 1.67
C VAL A 130 0.75 3.42 1.99
N ARG A 131 1.41 4.48 2.47
CA ARG A 131 0.75 5.78 2.69
C ARG A 131 0.15 6.36 1.41
N MET A 132 0.86 6.22 0.29
CA MET A 132 0.36 6.68 -1.00
C MET A 132 -0.85 5.87 -1.46
N GLU A 133 -0.84 4.54 -1.29
CA GLU A 133 -1.99 3.68 -1.59
C GLU A 133 -3.21 4.06 -0.74
N LEU A 134 -3.03 4.31 0.57
CA LEU A 134 -4.09 4.80 1.44
C LEU A 134 -4.63 6.17 1.01
N ALA A 135 -3.76 7.08 0.57
CA ALA A 135 -4.17 8.38 0.05
C ALA A 135 -4.96 8.25 -1.25
N ILE A 136 -4.59 7.31 -2.14
CA ILE A 136 -5.31 7.01 -3.37
C ILE A 136 -6.72 6.53 -3.03
N GLN A 137 -6.85 5.53 -2.15
CA GLN A 137 -8.15 5.00 -1.74
C GLN A 137 -9.05 6.07 -1.11
N ARG A 138 -8.49 6.92 -0.24
CA ARG A 138 -9.22 8.06 0.35
C ARG A 138 -9.67 9.04 -0.73
N GLY A 139 -8.82 9.32 -1.72
CA GLY A 139 -9.17 10.19 -2.83
C GLY A 139 -10.29 9.62 -3.68
N GLU A 140 -10.22 8.34 -4.05
CA GLU A 140 -11.27 7.62 -4.78
C GLU A 140 -12.60 7.63 -4.01
N GLN A 141 -12.56 7.41 -2.70
CA GLN A 141 -13.76 7.53 -1.85
C GLN A 141 -14.36 8.95 -1.90
N LEU A 142 -13.53 10.00 -1.76
CA LEU A 142 -13.99 11.38 -1.82
C LEU A 142 -14.59 11.72 -3.20
N LEU A 143 -14.04 11.16 -4.28
CA LEU A 143 -14.61 11.33 -5.63
C LEU A 143 -16.00 10.69 -5.72
N ASN A 144 -16.20 9.51 -5.13
CA ASN A 144 -17.51 8.86 -5.09
C ASN A 144 -18.52 9.65 -4.24
N GLU A 145 -18.07 10.24 -3.13
CA GLU A 145 -18.91 11.09 -2.27
C GLU A 145 -19.31 12.41 -2.95
N ALA A 146 -18.52 12.91 -3.91
CA ALA A 146 -18.78 14.19 -4.59
C ALA A 146 -20.16 14.21 -5.28
N GLU A 147 -20.58 13.10 -5.89
CA GLU A 147 -21.92 13.00 -6.50
C GLU A 147 -23.05 13.16 -5.47
N ALA A 148 -22.86 12.62 -4.27
CA ALA A 148 -23.85 12.74 -3.20
C ALA A 148 -23.97 14.19 -2.71
N TYR A 149 -22.84 14.90 -2.57
CA TYR A 149 -22.84 16.32 -2.23
C TYR A 149 -23.47 17.18 -3.33
N GLN A 150 -23.24 16.87 -4.60
CA GLN A 150 -23.88 17.58 -5.72
C GLN A 150 -25.40 17.41 -5.70
N ARG A 151 -25.90 16.18 -5.48
CA ARG A 151 -27.34 15.92 -5.33
C ARG A 151 -27.92 16.63 -4.10
N LEU A 152 -27.19 16.66 -2.98
CA LEU A 152 -27.62 17.35 -1.77
C LEU A 152 -27.79 18.87 -2.00
N GLN A 153 -26.84 19.50 -2.70
CA GLN A 153 -26.94 20.93 -3.07
C GLN A 153 -28.17 21.21 -3.93
N GLN A 154 -28.49 20.33 -4.90
CA GLN A 154 -29.65 20.48 -5.77
C GLN A 154 -30.98 20.36 -5.01
N LEU A 155 -31.04 19.52 -3.97
CA LEU A 155 -32.26 19.27 -3.20
C LEU A 155 -32.54 20.34 -2.13
N LYS A 156 -31.51 20.79 -1.40
CA LYS A 156 -31.68 21.68 -0.24
C LYS A 156 -31.57 23.17 -0.58
N GLY A 157 -31.00 23.53 -1.73
CA GLY A 157 -30.65 24.92 -2.02
C GLY A 157 -29.56 25.46 -1.09
N PRO A 158 -29.23 26.77 -1.18
CA PRO A 158 -28.18 27.36 -0.37
C PRO A 158 -28.61 27.50 1.10
N ASP A 159 -28.18 26.56 1.94
CA ASP A 159 -28.34 26.57 3.39
C ASP A 159 -26.96 26.65 4.10
N MET A 160 -26.90 27.30 5.27
CA MET A 160 -25.65 27.58 5.99
C MET A 160 -24.96 26.30 6.48
N LEU A 161 -25.72 25.31 6.97
CA LEU A 161 -25.16 24.03 7.41
C LEU A 161 -24.63 23.23 6.21
N THR A 162 -25.42 23.18 5.13
CA THR A 162 -25.03 22.53 3.87
C THR A 162 -23.78 23.17 3.24
N TRP A 163 -23.65 24.50 3.34
CA TRP A 163 -22.45 25.23 2.92
C TRP A 163 -21.21 24.87 3.76
N LEU A 164 -21.36 24.74 5.09
CA LEU A 164 -20.26 24.36 5.98
C LEU A 164 -19.79 22.92 5.73
N GLU A 165 -20.73 21.99 5.56
CA GLU A 165 -20.45 20.60 5.20
C GLU A 165 -19.68 20.52 3.87
N LEU A 166 -20.14 21.24 2.85
CA LEU A 166 -19.48 21.31 1.55
C LEU A 166 -18.07 21.93 1.64
N LYS A 167 -17.91 23.00 2.42
CA LYS A 167 -16.60 23.63 2.66
C LYS A 167 -15.63 22.65 3.33
N ASN A 168 -16.11 21.87 4.30
CA ASN A 168 -15.31 20.84 4.95
C ASN A 168 -14.96 19.70 3.98
N PHE A 169 -15.91 19.28 3.15
CA PHE A 169 -15.67 18.30 2.09
C PHE A 169 -14.60 18.79 1.10
N HIS A 170 -14.72 20.02 0.58
CA HIS A 170 -13.71 20.63 -0.29
C HIS A 170 -12.33 20.72 0.38
N ARG A 171 -12.28 21.03 1.68
CA ARG A 171 -11.02 21.01 2.45
C ARG A 171 -10.40 19.61 2.50
N LYS A 172 -11.22 18.56 2.66
CA LYS A 172 -10.75 17.16 2.63
C LYS A 172 -10.23 16.77 1.24
N CYS A 173 -10.94 17.15 0.18
CA CYS A 173 -10.51 16.93 -1.21
C CYS A 173 -9.16 17.60 -1.47
N ARG A 174 -9.02 18.89 -1.14
CA ARG A 174 -7.76 19.63 -1.29
C ARG A 174 -6.62 18.99 -0.48
N GLY A 175 -6.85 18.70 0.80
CA GLY A 175 -5.82 18.09 1.65
C GLY A 175 -5.37 16.72 1.14
N THR A 176 -6.30 15.92 0.61
CA THR A 176 -5.99 14.60 0.03
C THR A 176 -5.25 14.75 -1.29
N ALA A 177 -5.64 15.70 -2.15
CA ALA A 177 -4.97 15.96 -3.41
C ALA A 177 -3.52 16.47 -3.20
N GLN A 178 -3.30 17.37 -2.25
CA GLN A 178 -1.96 17.84 -1.86
C GLN A 178 -1.09 16.69 -1.34
N ALA A 179 -1.64 15.83 -0.48
CA ALA A 179 -0.91 14.65 0.00
C ALA A 179 -0.53 13.71 -1.14
N LEU A 180 -1.46 13.47 -2.08
CA LEU A 180 -1.22 12.67 -3.28
C LEU A 180 -0.12 13.25 -4.17
N GLU A 181 -0.10 14.57 -4.38
CA GLU A 181 0.97 15.25 -5.11
C GLU A 181 2.33 15.10 -4.42
N ASP A 182 2.39 15.27 -3.10
CA ASP A 182 3.64 15.14 -2.35
C ASP A 182 4.16 13.70 -2.35
N HIS A 183 3.26 12.72 -2.29
CA HIS A 183 3.62 11.32 -2.46
C HIS A 183 4.07 11.02 -3.90
N ALA A 184 3.37 11.56 -4.90
CA ALA A 184 3.72 11.38 -6.30
C ALA A 184 5.06 12.01 -6.66
N ARG A 185 5.39 13.20 -6.13
CA ARG A 185 6.70 13.85 -6.33
C ARG A 185 7.84 12.98 -5.82
N ARG A 186 7.68 12.38 -4.64
CA ARG A 186 8.65 11.43 -4.10
C ARG A 186 8.70 10.15 -4.93
N ALA A 187 7.57 9.64 -5.41
CA ALA A 187 7.53 8.49 -6.32
C ALA A 187 8.25 8.77 -7.66
N LEU A 188 8.10 9.98 -8.22
CA LEU A 188 8.83 10.42 -9.42
C LEU A 188 10.34 10.49 -9.21
N GLN A 189 10.79 11.04 -8.08
CA GLN A 189 12.21 11.06 -7.71
C GLN A 189 12.81 9.65 -7.58
N ARG A 190 11.97 8.67 -7.24
CA ARG A 190 12.33 7.26 -7.10
C ARG A 190 12.07 6.43 -8.35
N GLU A 191 11.71 7.08 -9.47
CA GLU A 191 11.38 6.43 -10.75
C GLU A 191 10.19 5.43 -10.67
N ASP A 192 9.37 5.51 -9.62
CA ASP A 192 8.14 4.73 -9.49
C ASP A 192 6.99 5.45 -10.24
N TYR A 193 7.16 5.54 -11.56
CA TYR A 193 6.27 6.29 -12.43
C TYR A 193 4.84 5.72 -12.44
N ALA A 194 4.67 4.41 -12.25
CA ALA A 194 3.36 3.79 -12.23
C ALA A 194 2.54 4.25 -11.01
N LEU A 195 3.16 4.22 -9.82
CA LEU A 195 2.51 4.69 -8.60
C LEU A 195 2.28 6.21 -8.64
N ALA A 196 3.27 6.98 -9.11
CA ALA A 196 3.14 8.42 -9.33
C ALA A 196 1.93 8.76 -10.21
N THR A 197 1.81 8.11 -11.38
CA THR A 197 0.70 8.34 -12.31
C THR A 197 -0.66 8.03 -11.70
N ARG A 198 -0.79 6.94 -10.92
CA ARG A 198 -2.06 6.62 -10.23
C ARG A 198 -2.45 7.72 -9.26
N GLY A 199 -1.54 8.14 -8.37
CA GLY A 199 -1.82 9.20 -7.40
C GLY A 199 -2.15 10.54 -8.03
N LEU A 200 -1.41 10.94 -9.08
CA LEU A 200 -1.63 12.19 -9.79
C LEU A 200 -2.98 12.23 -10.52
N LYS A 201 -3.46 11.10 -11.07
CA LYS A 201 -4.78 11.03 -11.70
C LYS A 201 -5.90 11.33 -10.69
N VAL A 202 -5.83 10.74 -9.50
CA VAL A 202 -6.80 10.97 -8.42
C VAL A 202 -6.71 12.41 -7.93
N ALA A 203 -5.49 12.92 -7.68
CA ALA A 203 -5.28 14.32 -7.28
C ALA A 203 -5.89 15.31 -8.29
N ARG A 204 -5.66 15.09 -9.59
CA ARG A 204 -6.22 15.89 -10.68
C ARG A 204 -7.75 15.94 -10.65
N GLN A 205 -8.39 14.80 -10.41
CA GLN A 205 -9.85 14.70 -10.32
C GLN A 205 -10.39 15.38 -9.05
N LEU A 206 -9.68 15.30 -7.93
CA LEU A 206 -10.07 15.98 -6.68
C LEU A 206 -10.01 17.51 -6.80
N TYR A 207 -9.04 18.06 -7.53
CA TYR A 207 -9.06 19.47 -7.93
C TYR A 207 -10.12 19.77 -9.00
N GLY A 208 -10.62 18.73 -9.67
CA GLY A 208 -11.61 18.64 -10.75
C GLY A 208 -13.01 19.20 -10.45
N ASN A 209 -13.56 18.77 -9.33
CA ASN A 209 -15.01 18.61 -9.20
C ASN A 209 -15.78 19.83 -8.72
N ASP A 210 -15.15 20.85 -8.12
CA ASP A 210 -15.85 22.10 -7.74
C ASP A 210 -14.91 23.27 -7.40
N LEU A 211 -13.59 23.10 -7.63
CA LEU A 211 -12.57 24.08 -7.26
C LEU A 211 -12.19 24.94 -8.47
N LEU A 212 -13.07 25.86 -8.84
CA LEU A 212 -12.91 26.80 -9.97
C LEU A 212 -11.64 27.69 -9.92
N HIS A 213 -10.85 27.62 -8.85
CA HIS A 213 -9.72 28.52 -8.58
C HIS A 213 -8.36 27.83 -8.50
N GLU A 214 -8.24 26.55 -8.92
CA GLU A 214 -6.97 25.79 -8.81
C GLU A 214 -6.46 25.30 -10.17
N ALA A 215 -6.65 26.12 -11.22
CA ALA A 215 -6.15 25.87 -12.57
C ALA A 215 -4.62 25.64 -12.58
N ASP A 216 -3.88 26.47 -11.84
CA ASP A 216 -2.42 26.37 -11.72
C ASP A 216 -1.94 25.03 -11.12
N GLN A 217 -2.72 24.45 -10.19
CA GLN A 217 -2.36 23.16 -9.60
C GLN A 217 -2.63 22.01 -10.57
N ARG A 218 -3.75 22.07 -11.30
CA ARG A 218 -4.03 21.08 -12.35
C ARG A 218 -2.97 21.10 -13.44
N GLU A 219 -2.51 22.29 -13.84
CA GLU A 219 -1.44 22.40 -14.84
C GLU A 219 -0.14 21.73 -14.35
N LYS A 220 0.26 21.97 -13.10
CA LYS A 220 1.43 21.30 -12.49
C LYS A 220 1.27 19.78 -12.46
N ILE A 221 0.09 19.29 -12.12
CA ILE A 221 -0.20 17.85 -12.12
C ILE A 221 -0.14 17.28 -13.54
N ASP A 222 -0.68 17.99 -14.52
CA ASP A 222 -0.64 17.59 -15.93
C ASP A 222 0.80 17.54 -16.46
N GLN A 223 1.66 18.48 -16.07
CA GLN A 223 3.10 18.44 -16.37
C GLN A 223 3.79 17.23 -15.75
N GLN A 224 3.49 16.91 -14.48
CA GLN A 224 4.03 15.74 -13.79
C GLN A 224 3.52 14.42 -14.38
N LEU A 225 2.24 14.35 -14.77
CA LEU A 225 1.66 13.22 -15.49
C LEU A 225 2.33 13.02 -16.84
N ALA A 226 2.58 14.11 -17.59
CA ALA A 226 3.29 14.04 -18.86
C ALA A 226 4.72 13.51 -18.68
N LEU A 227 5.45 13.95 -17.65
CA LEU A 227 6.76 13.40 -17.30
C LEU A 227 6.66 11.90 -16.99
N ALA A 228 5.78 11.49 -16.08
CA ALA A 228 5.61 10.10 -15.67
C ALA A 228 5.25 9.19 -16.86
N ASN A 229 4.31 9.63 -17.69
CA ASN A 229 3.84 8.87 -18.85
C ASN A 229 4.91 8.77 -19.95
N ARG A 230 5.79 9.76 -20.11
CA ARG A 230 6.95 9.65 -21.01
C ARG A 230 7.88 8.51 -20.59
N HIS A 231 8.16 8.37 -19.29
CA HIS A 231 9.00 7.30 -18.79
C HIS A 231 8.32 5.93 -18.85
N LEU A 232 7.01 5.85 -18.62
CA LEU A 232 6.23 4.63 -18.80
C LEU A 232 6.11 4.22 -20.28
N GLY A 233 6.09 5.19 -21.19
CA GLY A 233 6.00 5.00 -22.64
C GLY A 233 7.35 4.79 -23.33
N GLN A 234 8.48 4.97 -22.63
CA GLN A 234 9.77 4.53 -23.15
C GLN A 234 9.82 2.99 -23.06
N PRO A 235 9.92 2.26 -24.18
CA PRO A 235 10.18 0.84 -24.11
C PRO A 235 11.49 0.66 -23.36
N LYS A 236 11.47 -0.12 -22.26
CA LYS A 236 12.69 -0.66 -21.66
C LYS A 236 13.57 -1.15 -22.82
N ARG A 237 14.74 -0.51 -23.01
CA ARG A 237 15.77 -0.96 -23.95
C ARG A 237 16.19 -2.38 -23.54
N GLN A 238 15.44 -3.36 -23.97
CA GLN A 238 15.88 -4.73 -24.09
C GLN A 238 16.41 -4.90 -25.51
N VAL A 239 17.60 -5.48 -25.53
CA VAL A 239 18.45 -5.80 -26.66
C VAL A 239 17.66 -6.40 -27.83
N ALA A 240 17.88 -5.84 -29.01
CA ALA A 240 17.71 -6.42 -30.34
C ALA A 240 16.44 -7.26 -30.63
N SER A 241 15.52 -6.69 -31.40
CA SER A 241 15.31 -7.19 -32.77
C SER A 241 14.54 -6.17 -33.60
N SER A 242 15.04 -5.99 -34.81
CA SER A 242 14.54 -5.17 -35.89
C SER A 242 13.14 -5.57 -36.34
N SER A 243 12.24 -4.60 -36.47
CA SER A 243 11.18 -4.58 -37.49
C SER A 243 10.67 -3.15 -37.69
N PRO A 244 10.37 -2.73 -38.93
CA PRO A 244 10.31 -1.33 -39.32
C PRO A 244 9.00 -0.65 -38.90
N LYS A 245 9.15 0.64 -38.59
CA LYS A 245 8.09 1.62 -38.33
C LYS A 245 6.89 1.41 -39.29
N LYS A 246 5.75 0.99 -38.74
CA LYS A 246 4.45 1.17 -39.39
C LYS A 246 3.85 2.50 -38.96
N ASP A 247 3.60 3.28 -39.99
CA ASP A 247 2.95 4.57 -40.06
C ASP A 247 1.73 4.66 -39.11
N HIS A 248 1.77 5.58 -38.15
CA HIS A 248 0.69 5.79 -37.18
C HIS A 248 -0.39 6.68 -37.77
N ARG A 249 -1.19 6.14 -38.69
CA ARG A 249 -2.57 6.62 -38.85
C ARG A 249 -3.39 6.04 -37.71
N VAL A 250 -4.04 6.88 -36.92
CA VAL A 250 -4.92 6.46 -35.82
C VAL A 250 -6.16 5.81 -36.44
N PRO A 251 -6.39 4.50 -36.34
CA PRO A 251 -7.50 3.88 -37.05
C PRO A 251 -8.73 3.97 -36.16
N VAL A 252 -9.45 5.09 -36.25
CA VAL A 252 -10.84 5.19 -35.82
C VAL A 252 -11.68 4.01 -36.35
N GLN A 253 -11.28 3.48 -37.52
CA GLN A 253 -11.81 2.27 -38.12
C GLN A 253 -11.63 1.00 -37.26
N GLU A 254 -10.51 0.81 -36.57
CA GLU A 254 -10.29 -0.37 -35.69
C GLU A 254 -11.17 -0.29 -34.44
N LEU A 255 -11.35 0.92 -33.89
CA LEU A 255 -12.29 1.15 -32.80
C LEU A 255 -13.73 0.86 -33.25
N GLN A 256 -14.13 1.36 -34.41
CA GLN A 256 -15.46 1.09 -34.96
C GLN A 256 -15.67 -0.42 -35.19
N GLN A 257 -14.69 -1.12 -35.77
CA GLN A 257 -14.74 -2.57 -35.96
C GLN A 257 -14.88 -3.34 -34.64
N ALA A 258 -14.15 -2.94 -33.60
CA ALA A 258 -14.26 -3.56 -32.29
C ALA A 258 -15.65 -3.32 -31.66
N LEU A 259 -16.22 -2.12 -31.81
CA LEU A 259 -17.57 -1.79 -31.35
C LEU A 259 -18.65 -2.53 -32.14
N ASP A 260 -18.47 -2.70 -33.45
CA ASP A 260 -19.41 -3.42 -34.31
C ASP A 260 -19.36 -4.93 -34.04
N ALA A 261 -18.18 -5.46 -33.69
CA ALA A 261 -17.98 -6.85 -33.27
C ALA A 261 -18.39 -7.12 -31.81
N GLY A 262 -18.70 -6.07 -31.02
CA GLY A 262 -18.99 -6.18 -29.59
C GLY A 262 -17.77 -6.56 -28.73
N ASP A 263 -16.55 -6.44 -29.25
CA ASP A 263 -15.32 -6.62 -28.49
C ASP A 263 -15.01 -5.37 -27.66
N LEU A 264 -15.67 -5.29 -26.50
CA LEU A 264 -15.57 -4.16 -25.60
C LEU A 264 -14.19 -3.99 -24.96
N LEU A 265 -13.37 -5.04 -24.90
CA LEU A 265 -12.01 -4.93 -24.36
C LEU A 265 -11.08 -4.24 -25.37
N SER A 266 -11.09 -4.71 -26.62
CA SER A 266 -10.34 -4.06 -27.69
C SER A 266 -10.86 -2.64 -27.95
N ALA A 267 -12.18 -2.44 -27.94
CA ALA A 267 -12.77 -1.11 -28.08
C ALA A 267 -12.30 -0.14 -26.99
N ARG A 268 -12.25 -0.57 -25.72
CA ARG A 268 -11.71 0.26 -24.63
C ARG A 268 -10.25 0.65 -24.86
N GLN A 269 -9.43 -0.29 -25.36
CA GLN A 269 -8.02 -0.01 -25.68
C GLN A 269 -7.89 1.01 -26.82
N HIS A 270 -8.59 0.82 -27.94
CA HIS A 270 -8.55 1.73 -29.08
C HIS A 270 -9.13 3.12 -28.72
N LEU A 271 -10.19 3.17 -27.91
CA LEU A 271 -10.77 4.42 -27.43
C LEU A 271 -9.78 5.21 -26.55
N ASN A 272 -9.07 4.53 -25.64
CA ASN A 272 -8.02 5.16 -24.85
C ASN A 272 -6.88 5.70 -25.73
N GLN A 273 -6.50 4.96 -26.79
CA GLN A 273 -5.49 5.42 -27.72
C GLN A 273 -5.95 6.63 -28.54
N LEU A 274 -7.20 6.63 -29.02
CA LEU A 274 -7.80 7.75 -29.76
C LEU A 274 -7.85 9.00 -28.87
N GLN A 275 -8.30 8.86 -27.62
CA GLN A 275 -8.35 9.95 -26.65
C GLN A 275 -6.95 10.53 -26.33
N GLN A 276 -5.91 9.69 -26.29
CA GLN A 276 -4.54 10.13 -26.02
C GLN A 276 -3.87 10.79 -27.23
N LYS A 277 -4.07 10.23 -28.43
CA LYS A 277 -3.37 10.66 -29.65
C LYS A 277 -4.11 11.78 -30.39
N SER A 278 -5.44 11.82 -30.30
CA SER A 278 -6.29 12.75 -31.04
C SER A 278 -7.50 13.16 -30.17
N PRO A 279 -7.28 13.89 -29.05
CA PRO A 279 -8.35 14.30 -28.15
C PRO A 279 -9.38 15.25 -28.77
N GLN A 280 -9.06 15.87 -29.91
CA GLN A 280 -9.95 16.75 -30.68
C GLN A 280 -10.60 16.04 -31.88
N ASP A 281 -10.44 14.72 -32.01
CA ASP A 281 -11.06 13.97 -33.09
C ASP A 281 -12.60 14.09 -33.00
N PRO A 282 -13.29 14.53 -34.07
CA PRO A 282 -14.74 14.75 -34.05
C PRO A 282 -15.52 13.45 -33.81
N GLN A 283 -14.95 12.28 -34.08
CA GLN A 283 -15.59 10.98 -33.87
C GLN A 283 -15.41 10.44 -32.45
N LEU A 284 -14.52 11.02 -31.64
CA LEU A 284 -14.22 10.54 -30.28
C LEU A 284 -15.47 10.50 -29.38
N LEU A 285 -16.23 11.59 -29.33
CA LEU A 285 -17.45 11.69 -28.50
C LEU A 285 -18.54 10.68 -28.92
N PRO A 286 -18.93 10.57 -30.20
CA PRO A 286 -19.90 9.56 -30.62
C PRO A 286 -19.43 8.13 -30.32
N LEU A 287 -18.17 7.80 -30.58
CA LEU A 287 -17.61 6.46 -30.33
C LEU A 287 -17.55 6.14 -28.84
N GLN A 288 -17.22 7.12 -27.99
CA GLN A 288 -17.26 6.98 -26.55
C GLN A 288 -18.69 6.73 -26.04
N SER A 289 -19.69 7.42 -26.62
CA SER A 289 -21.11 7.21 -26.31
C SER A 289 -21.58 5.81 -26.71
N GLN A 290 -21.22 5.36 -27.93
CA GLN A 290 -21.54 4.02 -28.42
C GLN A 290 -20.91 2.94 -27.53
N PHE A 291 -19.63 3.08 -27.18
CA PHE A 291 -18.93 2.19 -26.26
C PHE A 291 -19.65 2.11 -24.90
N ARG A 292 -19.98 3.25 -24.29
CA ARG A 292 -20.65 3.29 -22.99
C ARG A 292 -22.02 2.61 -23.04
N THR A 293 -22.77 2.83 -24.11
CA THR A 293 -24.09 2.20 -24.31
C THR A 293 -23.98 0.68 -24.39
N GLN A 294 -23.05 0.16 -25.19
CA GLN A 294 -22.84 -1.29 -25.32
C GLN A 294 -22.29 -1.91 -24.02
N LEU A 295 -21.36 -1.22 -23.34
CA LEU A 295 -20.82 -1.63 -22.05
C LEU A 295 -21.93 -1.76 -21.01
N ASN A 296 -22.75 -0.72 -20.84
CA ASN A 296 -23.85 -0.72 -19.89
C ASN A 296 -24.83 -1.86 -20.19
N ALA A 297 -25.24 -2.02 -21.45
CA ALA A 297 -26.14 -3.10 -21.85
C ALA A 297 -25.56 -4.50 -21.54
N ARG A 298 -24.26 -4.70 -21.79
CA ARG A 298 -23.58 -5.98 -21.52
C ARG A 298 -23.48 -6.28 -20.02
N VAL A 299 -23.19 -5.26 -19.22
CA VAL A 299 -23.09 -5.36 -17.76
C VAL A 299 -24.46 -5.59 -17.14
N GLU A 300 -25.48 -4.83 -17.53
CA GLU A 300 -26.87 -5.02 -17.06
C GLU A 300 -27.40 -6.42 -17.41
N ALA A 301 -27.15 -6.91 -18.63
CA ALA A 301 -27.54 -8.25 -19.03
C ALA A 301 -26.84 -9.33 -18.19
N ALA A 302 -25.56 -9.13 -17.85
CA ALA A 302 -24.81 -10.06 -17.00
C ALA A 302 -25.29 -10.02 -15.54
N ILE A 303 -25.57 -8.83 -15.00
CA ILE A 303 -26.16 -8.65 -13.67
C ILE A 303 -27.49 -9.42 -13.61
N LYS A 304 -28.41 -9.14 -14.54
CA LYS A 304 -29.71 -9.80 -14.61
C LYS A 304 -29.56 -11.32 -14.69
N ARG A 305 -28.73 -11.82 -15.61
CA ARG A 305 -28.53 -13.26 -15.78
C ARG A 305 -27.90 -13.92 -14.55
N GLY A 306 -26.94 -13.26 -13.91
CA GLY A 306 -26.35 -13.76 -12.67
C GLY A 306 -27.37 -13.75 -11.52
N ASN A 307 -28.22 -12.73 -11.42
CA ASN A 307 -29.31 -12.68 -10.43
C ASN A 307 -30.33 -13.81 -10.64
N ASP A 308 -30.69 -14.09 -11.90
CA ASP A 308 -31.57 -15.21 -12.26
C ASP A 308 -30.93 -16.55 -11.83
N LEU A 309 -29.67 -16.79 -12.17
CA LEU A 309 -28.92 -17.99 -11.77
C LEU A 309 -28.76 -18.14 -10.25
N TYR A 310 -28.49 -17.03 -9.55
CA TYR A 310 -28.36 -17.00 -8.10
C TYR A 310 -29.68 -17.39 -7.43
N SER A 311 -30.81 -16.88 -7.94
CA SER A 311 -32.15 -17.20 -7.43
C SER A 311 -32.56 -18.65 -7.68
N GLU A 312 -32.03 -19.28 -8.73
CA GLU A 312 -32.18 -20.72 -9.01
C GLU A 312 -31.24 -21.62 -8.17
N GLY A 313 -30.41 -21.04 -7.30
CA GLY A 313 -29.43 -21.78 -6.50
C GLY A 313 -28.17 -22.19 -7.26
N LYS A 314 -27.98 -21.75 -8.51
CA LYS A 314 -26.79 -22.01 -9.33
C LYS A 314 -25.71 -20.96 -9.03
N ILE A 315 -25.25 -20.92 -7.78
CA ILE A 315 -24.47 -19.81 -7.23
C ILE A 315 -23.08 -19.70 -7.88
N GLU A 316 -22.40 -20.82 -8.14
CA GLU A 316 -21.10 -20.81 -8.83
C GLU A 316 -21.21 -20.20 -10.23
N ARG A 317 -22.27 -20.57 -10.97
CA ARG A 317 -22.49 -20.06 -12.32
C ARG A 317 -22.87 -18.58 -12.33
N ALA A 318 -23.58 -18.11 -11.30
CA ALA A 318 -23.85 -16.68 -11.12
C ALA A 318 -22.55 -15.88 -10.92
N VAL A 319 -21.65 -16.38 -10.05
CA VAL A 319 -20.35 -15.76 -9.79
C VAL A 319 -19.49 -15.68 -11.05
N GLU A 320 -19.46 -16.73 -11.87
CA GLU A 320 -18.75 -16.72 -13.15
C GLU A 320 -19.23 -15.61 -14.08
N ILE A 321 -20.55 -15.49 -14.28
CA ILE A 321 -21.15 -14.45 -15.13
C ILE A 321 -20.83 -13.04 -14.62
N TRP A 322 -20.93 -12.81 -13.30
CA TRP A 322 -20.59 -11.51 -12.74
C TRP A 322 -19.08 -11.21 -12.83
N ARG A 323 -18.21 -12.20 -12.67
CA ARG A 323 -16.76 -12.02 -12.82
C ARG A 323 -16.37 -11.69 -14.26
N GLU A 324 -16.97 -12.35 -15.25
CA GLU A 324 -16.78 -12.00 -16.67
C GLU A 324 -17.17 -10.54 -16.95
N ALA A 325 -18.32 -10.10 -16.42
CA ALA A 325 -18.76 -8.71 -16.55
C ALA A 325 -17.89 -7.72 -15.79
N LYS A 326 -17.34 -8.12 -14.63
CA LYS A 326 -16.40 -7.31 -13.85
C LYS A 326 -15.11 -7.03 -14.61
N VAL A 327 -14.67 -7.91 -15.52
CA VAL A 327 -13.52 -7.62 -16.39
C VAL A 327 -13.82 -6.42 -17.31
N LEU A 328 -15.08 -6.23 -17.71
CA LEU A 328 -15.51 -5.13 -18.56
C LEU A 328 -15.74 -3.83 -17.78
N ASP A 329 -16.28 -3.94 -16.56
CA ASP A 329 -16.53 -2.83 -15.63
C ASP A 329 -16.07 -3.19 -14.19
N PRO A 330 -14.77 -3.01 -13.88
CA PRO A 330 -14.19 -3.45 -12.61
C PRO A 330 -14.73 -2.73 -11.37
N ASP A 331 -15.27 -1.52 -11.57
CA ASP A 331 -15.73 -0.62 -10.51
C ASP A 331 -17.25 -0.69 -10.30
N ASN A 332 -17.93 -1.59 -11.01
CA ASN A 332 -19.38 -1.77 -10.88
C ASN A 332 -19.76 -2.30 -9.49
N SER A 333 -20.36 -1.43 -8.67
CA SER A 333 -20.69 -1.72 -7.28
C SER A 333 -21.69 -2.88 -7.12
N GLU A 334 -22.62 -3.05 -8.05
CA GLU A 334 -23.58 -4.15 -8.04
C GLU A 334 -22.90 -5.49 -8.32
N LEU A 335 -22.04 -5.57 -9.34
CA LEU A 335 -21.25 -6.78 -9.60
C LEU A 335 -20.37 -7.16 -8.41
N LEU A 336 -19.66 -6.18 -7.82
CA LEU A 336 -18.81 -6.42 -6.64
C LEU A 336 -19.62 -6.94 -5.45
N THR A 337 -20.78 -6.33 -5.18
CA THR A 337 -21.67 -6.73 -4.08
C THR A 337 -22.24 -8.13 -4.31
N ASN A 338 -22.69 -8.43 -5.53
CA ASN A 338 -23.28 -9.71 -5.88
C ASN A 338 -22.25 -10.84 -5.81
N ILE A 339 -21.03 -10.61 -6.32
CA ILE A 339 -19.91 -11.56 -6.21
C ILE A 339 -19.58 -11.83 -4.74
N ALA A 340 -19.37 -10.79 -3.93
CA ALA A 340 -19.01 -10.95 -2.52
C ALA A 340 -20.09 -11.71 -1.72
N ARG A 341 -21.37 -11.41 -1.98
CA ARG A 341 -22.50 -12.12 -1.36
C ARG A 341 -22.49 -13.60 -1.74
N ALA A 342 -22.34 -13.91 -3.03
CA ALA A 342 -22.36 -15.28 -3.50
C ALA A 342 -21.15 -16.09 -3.05
N GLU A 343 -19.96 -15.50 -3.02
CA GLU A 343 -18.75 -16.14 -2.50
C GLU A 343 -18.92 -16.54 -1.03
N LYS A 344 -19.54 -15.69 -0.21
CA LYS A 344 -19.87 -16.01 1.18
C LYS A 344 -20.84 -17.19 1.29
N VAL A 345 -21.83 -17.28 0.41
CA VAL A 345 -22.75 -18.44 0.41
C VAL A 345 -22.01 -19.71 0.02
N LEU A 346 -21.14 -19.66 -0.99
CA LEU A 346 -20.32 -20.80 -1.40
C LEU A 346 -19.37 -21.26 -0.28
N GLU A 347 -18.78 -20.32 0.46
CA GLU A 347 -17.96 -20.63 1.63
C GLU A 347 -18.76 -21.36 2.71
N ASN A 348 -19.96 -20.85 3.04
CA ASN A 348 -20.84 -21.49 4.01
C ASN A 348 -21.28 -22.89 3.57
N LEU A 349 -21.62 -23.09 2.30
CA LEU A 349 -21.99 -24.40 1.75
C LEU A 349 -20.82 -25.39 1.80
N LYS A 350 -19.59 -24.93 1.56
CA LYS A 350 -18.37 -25.73 1.72
C LYS A 350 -18.12 -26.10 3.18
N ALA A 351 -18.31 -25.17 4.12
CA ALA A 351 -18.16 -25.45 5.55
C ALA A 351 -19.19 -26.46 6.05
N LEU A 352 -20.45 -26.35 5.60
CA LEU A 352 -21.52 -27.29 5.96
C LEU A 352 -21.31 -28.69 5.37
N SER A 353 -20.73 -28.80 4.16
CA SER A 353 -20.40 -30.09 3.56
C SER A 353 -19.12 -30.71 4.10
N ALA A 354 -18.27 -29.94 4.81
CA ALA A 354 -17.03 -30.41 5.42
C ALA A 354 -17.20 -30.82 6.90
N SER A 355 -18.26 -30.39 7.58
CA SER A 355 -18.65 -30.91 8.90
C SER A 355 -19.39 -32.24 8.71
N PRO A 356 -18.86 -33.39 9.16
CA PRO A 356 -19.63 -34.61 9.20
C PRO A 356 -20.80 -34.40 10.16
N GLU A 357 -22.00 -34.83 9.77
CA GLU A 357 -23.06 -35.12 10.73
C GLU A 357 -22.49 -36.06 11.82
N GLY A 358 -22.22 -35.49 12.99
CA GLY A 358 -21.59 -36.16 14.12
C GLY A 358 -22.19 -35.62 15.40
N ASP A 359 -23.45 -36.01 15.64
CA ASP A 359 -23.96 -36.54 16.91
C ASP A 359 -25.49 -36.47 16.90
N ARG A 360 -26.12 -37.56 16.47
CA ARG A 360 -27.40 -38.03 17.00
C ARG A 360 -27.40 -39.53 17.13
#